data_AF-A0A0H3J723-F1
#
_entry.id   AF-A0A0H3J723-F1
#
_cell.length_a   1.000
_cell.length_b   1.000
_cell.length_c   1.000
_cell.angle_alpha   90.00
_cell.angle_beta   90.00
_cell.angle_gamma   90.00
#
_symmetry.space_group_name_H-M   'P 1'
#
loop_
_entity.id
_entity.type
_entity.pdbx_description
1 polymer ?
#
loop_
_entity_poly.entity_id
_entity_poly.type
_entity_poly.pdbx_seq_one_letter_code
_entity_poly.pdbx_strand_id
1 'polypeptide(L)'
;MDLTKNTKLKAAIFLIMSFLFLVFGFHDTVKADTNSDVHISYQSHVQNVGWQNAVSDGNTSGTTGRALRLEALKLNLSGDAKGMSVSYQAHVQNIGWMNWTSQGQAAGTTGRALRLEAIKIKLNNAPSNYHVQYQVHVQNIGWTSWVQDGQIAGTTGRALRVEAIRIRIVKPNTSQQQNSVQKLNPRMAIDTPRNNETVSGSSIVVRGWTLNSNTSGVKQVTISVDGNQKGNASIGQPRADVKNVYPGYAGAANSGYSYNLDVSKLSNGNHTVTIKSVGNDGSSIYGSVIIKVNRSSTKTIAVAIDIGHNAPYDSGATGIRQEDEITMEVGQKVISKLQAKGYNVIATKPATADSTVDSLQQRVDAANNGNAELFVSIHANIGGGQGTEVWAGGSQKSIDLAHNILNNMVALGYRNRGVKVQGVDGQHLYVLNNTVMPAVLVETFFLDSQSDMNRYNPEAIANAVVNGIVSTL
;
A
#
# COMPACT_ATOMS: atom_id res chain seq x y z
N MET A 1 5.26 -64.60 -37.20
CA MET A 1 3.97 -65.25 -36.90
C MET A 1 3.37 -64.51 -35.73
N ASP A 2 2.31 -63.77 -36.05
CA ASP A 2 1.13 -63.49 -35.25
C ASP A 2 1.19 -63.70 -33.73
N LEU A 3 0.96 -62.62 -32.96
CA LEU A 3 0.26 -62.72 -31.69
C LEU A 3 -0.72 -61.55 -31.56
N THR A 4 -1.96 -61.91 -31.81
CA THR A 4 -3.20 -61.14 -31.74
C THR A 4 -3.64 -60.81 -30.31
N LYS A 5 -4.09 -59.56 -30.13
CA LYS A 5 -5.32 -59.10 -29.45
C LYS A 5 -5.65 -59.61 -28.02
N ASN A 6 -5.71 -58.67 -27.07
CA ASN A 6 -6.93 -58.29 -26.32
C ASN A 6 -6.64 -57.02 -25.48
N THR A 7 -7.15 -55.83 -25.81
CA THR A 7 -8.43 -55.22 -25.33
C THR A 7 -8.50 -55.13 -23.80
N LYS A 8 -8.71 -53.99 -23.12
CA LYS A 8 -9.61 -52.83 -23.31
C LYS A 8 -9.12 -51.73 -22.32
N LEU A 9 -8.89 -50.49 -22.75
CA LEU A 9 -9.87 -49.38 -22.88
C LEU A 9 -10.07 -48.58 -21.58
N LYS A 10 -9.56 -47.32 -21.58
CA LYS A 10 -10.28 -46.03 -21.37
C LYS A 10 -9.22 -44.92 -21.21
N ALA A 11 -8.98 -44.14 -22.29
CA ALA A 11 -9.49 -42.78 -22.51
C ALA A 11 -8.81 -41.75 -21.58
N ALA A 12 -8.01 -40.82 -22.10
CA ALA A 12 -8.55 -39.65 -22.79
C ALA A 12 -7.69 -39.14 -23.95
N ILE A 13 -8.42 -38.71 -24.97
CA ILE A 13 -8.03 -38.03 -26.19
C ILE A 13 -7.63 -36.58 -25.85
N PHE A 14 -6.52 -36.10 -26.39
CA PHE A 14 -6.35 -34.66 -26.64
C PHE A 14 -6.02 -34.45 -28.11
N LEU A 15 -7.06 -34.10 -28.87
CA LEU A 15 -6.99 -33.73 -30.27
C LEU A 15 -6.66 -32.24 -30.36
N ILE A 16 -5.51 -31.96 -30.98
CA ILE A 16 -5.13 -30.81 -31.81
C ILE A 16 -6.05 -29.58 -31.74
N MET A 17 -5.48 -28.45 -31.32
CA MET A 17 -5.78 -27.17 -31.97
C MET A 17 -4.48 -26.40 -32.21
N SER A 18 -3.95 -26.52 -33.42
CA SER A 18 -2.92 -25.63 -33.96
C SER A 18 -3.54 -24.25 -34.14
N PHE A 19 -3.26 -23.33 -33.21
CA PHE A 19 -3.55 -21.92 -33.42
C PHE A 19 -2.50 -21.36 -34.38
N LEU A 20 -2.86 -21.31 -35.66
CA LEU A 20 -2.24 -20.42 -36.64
C LEU A 20 -2.60 -18.99 -36.22
N PHE A 21 -1.79 -18.38 -35.36
CA PHE A 21 -1.88 -16.97 -35.06
C PHE A 21 -1.31 -16.20 -36.25
N LEU A 22 -2.19 -15.87 -37.20
CA LEU A 22 -1.96 -14.80 -38.15
C LEU A 22 -1.99 -13.48 -37.36
N VAL A 23 -0.92 -13.18 -36.63
CA VAL A 23 -0.72 -11.84 -36.06
C VAL A 23 -0.45 -10.94 -37.25
N PHE A 24 -1.45 -10.14 -37.64
CA PHE A 24 -1.20 -8.87 -38.30
C PHE A 24 -0.30 -8.07 -37.36
N GLY A 25 1.01 -8.16 -37.59
CA GLY A 25 1.96 -7.26 -36.97
C GLY A 25 1.66 -5.89 -37.53
N PHE A 26 0.93 -5.06 -36.75
CA PHE A 26 1.17 -3.63 -36.79
C PHE A 26 2.62 -3.45 -36.35
N HIS A 27 3.52 -3.56 -37.32
CA HIS A 27 4.83 -2.99 -37.20
C HIS A 27 4.56 -1.49 -37.13
N ASP A 28 4.60 -0.93 -35.92
CA ASP A 28 4.90 0.49 -35.74
C ASP A 28 6.34 0.71 -36.23
N THR A 29 6.54 0.59 -37.54
CA THR A 29 7.59 1.29 -38.25
C THR A 29 7.21 2.75 -38.21
N VAL A 30 7.48 3.39 -37.07
CA VAL A 30 7.77 4.81 -37.07
C VAL A 30 9.05 4.93 -37.89
N LYS A 31 8.92 5.10 -39.22
CA LYS A 31 10.01 5.61 -40.03
C LYS A 31 10.42 6.92 -39.35
N ALA A 32 11.62 6.95 -38.79
CA ALA A 32 12.22 8.19 -38.38
C ALA A 32 12.25 9.09 -39.62
N ASP A 33 11.86 10.35 -39.45
CA ASP A 33 12.13 11.39 -40.44
C ASP A 33 13.66 11.58 -40.43
N THR A 34 14.39 10.68 -41.09
CA THR A 34 15.85 10.63 -41.15
C THR A 34 16.35 11.65 -42.15
N ASN A 35 15.87 12.89 -42.08
CA ASN A 35 16.32 13.99 -42.91
C ASN A 35 17.71 14.49 -42.46
N SER A 36 18.57 13.57 -41.99
CA SER A 36 19.93 13.83 -41.55
C SER A 36 20.91 13.00 -42.37
N ASP A 37 21.93 13.66 -42.91
CA ASP A 37 23.09 13.02 -43.55
C ASP A 37 23.97 12.24 -42.55
N VAL A 38 23.55 12.23 -41.28
CA VAL A 38 24.21 11.60 -40.13
C VAL A 38 23.30 10.49 -39.63
N HIS A 39 23.88 9.32 -39.48
CA HIS A 39 23.20 8.11 -39.05
C HIS A 39 23.72 7.67 -37.69
N ILE A 40 22.88 6.99 -36.91
CA ILE A 40 23.29 6.34 -35.66
C ILE A 40 23.05 4.84 -35.75
N SER A 41 24.12 4.07 -35.50
CA SER A 41 24.07 2.61 -35.33
C SER A 41 24.29 2.24 -33.88
N TYR A 42 23.60 1.21 -33.41
CA TYR A 42 23.65 0.78 -32.03
C TYR A 42 23.33 -0.70 -31.86
N GLN A 43 23.95 -1.31 -30.87
CA GLN A 43 23.69 -2.69 -30.47
C GLN A 43 23.63 -2.82 -28.96
N SER A 44 22.88 -3.80 -28.50
CA SER A 44 22.68 -4.08 -27.08
C SER A 44 23.22 -5.46 -26.73
N HIS A 45 23.81 -5.57 -25.54
CA HIS A 45 24.09 -6.86 -24.90
C HIS A 45 22.88 -7.28 -24.09
N VAL A 46 22.24 -8.38 -24.48
CA VAL A 46 21.00 -8.89 -23.86
C VAL A 46 21.33 -10.09 -22.99
N GLN A 47 20.71 -10.16 -21.81
CA GLN A 47 20.81 -11.30 -20.91
C GLN A 47 20.61 -12.63 -21.66
N ASN A 48 21.51 -13.59 -21.42
CA ASN A 48 21.49 -14.94 -22.00
C ASN A 48 21.56 -15.02 -23.54
N VAL A 49 21.80 -13.89 -24.21
CA VAL A 49 21.93 -13.81 -25.69
C VAL A 49 23.30 -13.24 -26.07
N GLY A 50 23.80 -12.27 -25.30
CA GLY A 50 25.04 -11.57 -25.61
C GLY A 50 24.81 -10.33 -26.48
N TRP A 51 25.87 -9.88 -27.15
CA TRP A 51 25.80 -8.78 -28.12
C TRP A 51 24.95 -9.18 -29.32
N GLN A 52 23.88 -8.44 -29.57
CA GLN A 52 23.07 -8.59 -30.77
C GLN A 52 23.68 -7.83 -31.96
N ASN A 53 23.18 -8.12 -33.17
CA ASN A 53 23.52 -7.35 -34.37
C ASN A 53 23.18 -5.86 -34.19
N ALA A 54 24.01 -4.99 -34.77
CA ALA A 54 23.75 -3.57 -34.82
C ALA A 54 22.50 -3.26 -35.65
N VAL A 55 21.71 -2.33 -35.15
CA VAL A 55 20.58 -1.73 -35.84
C VAL A 55 20.83 -0.23 -35.98
N SER A 56 20.07 0.44 -36.85
CA SER A 56 20.23 1.87 -37.07
C SER A 56 18.90 2.61 -37.01
N ASP A 57 18.99 3.90 -36.70
CA ASP A 57 17.98 4.93 -36.99
C ASP A 57 16.52 4.53 -36.68
N GLY A 58 16.23 4.38 -35.39
CA GLY A 58 14.89 4.16 -34.86
C GLY A 58 14.48 2.68 -34.78
N ASN A 59 15.27 1.78 -35.34
CA ASN A 59 15.04 0.33 -35.22
C ASN A 59 15.23 -0.17 -33.78
N THR A 60 14.54 -1.25 -33.42
CA THR A 60 14.60 -1.78 -32.05
C THR A 60 15.88 -2.59 -31.84
N SER A 61 16.68 -2.24 -30.82
CA SER A 61 17.77 -3.09 -30.30
C SER A 61 17.36 -3.64 -28.93
N GLY A 62 17.54 -4.95 -28.69
CA GLY A 62 17.03 -5.64 -27.51
C GLY A 62 15.84 -6.54 -27.79
N THR A 63 15.04 -6.82 -26.76
CA THR A 63 13.84 -7.66 -26.89
C THR A 63 12.64 -7.02 -26.20
N THR A 64 11.46 -7.15 -26.78
CA THR A 64 10.18 -6.84 -26.13
C THR A 64 9.42 -8.15 -25.87
N GLY A 65 8.69 -8.24 -24.75
CA GLY A 65 7.84 -9.39 -24.44
C GLY A 65 8.56 -10.70 -24.05
N ARG A 66 9.90 -10.71 -24.00
CA ARG A 66 10.70 -11.90 -23.63
C ARG A 66 11.25 -11.86 -22.20
N ALA A 67 11.00 -10.77 -21.47
CA ALA A 67 11.49 -10.54 -20.12
C ALA A 67 13.04 -10.57 -19.95
N LEU A 68 13.80 -10.33 -21.02
CA LEU A 68 15.27 -10.28 -20.99
C LEU A 68 15.75 -8.82 -20.83
N ARG A 69 16.69 -8.59 -19.90
CA ARG A 69 17.27 -7.25 -19.68
C ARG A 69 18.36 -6.92 -20.69
N LEU A 70 18.55 -5.64 -20.97
CA LEU A 70 19.80 -5.11 -21.47
C LEU A 70 20.82 -5.05 -20.33
N GLU A 71 22.08 -5.33 -20.65
CA GLU A 71 23.21 -5.27 -19.70
C GLU A 71 24.28 -4.27 -20.15
N ALA A 72 24.40 -4.02 -21.46
CA ALA A 72 25.27 -3.00 -22.03
C ALA A 72 24.78 -2.51 -23.41
N LEU A 73 25.29 -1.37 -23.88
CA LEU A 73 25.06 -0.83 -25.22
C LEU A 73 26.35 -0.29 -25.83
N LYS A 74 26.43 -0.28 -27.16
CA LYS A 74 27.45 0.38 -27.98
C LYS A 74 26.78 1.19 -29.07
N LEU A 75 27.20 2.44 -29.25
CA LEU A 75 26.69 3.37 -30.26
C LEU A 75 27.82 3.86 -31.15
N ASN A 76 27.55 4.08 -32.42
CA ASN A 76 28.42 4.76 -33.36
C ASN A 76 27.63 5.73 -34.23
N LEU A 77 28.23 6.87 -34.56
CA LEU A 77 27.74 7.73 -35.64
C LEU A 77 28.41 7.33 -36.95
N SER A 78 27.66 7.43 -38.04
CA SER A 78 28.14 7.25 -39.41
C SER A 78 27.51 8.29 -40.35
N GLY A 79 27.92 8.32 -41.62
CA GLY A 79 27.51 9.36 -42.57
C GLY A 79 28.38 10.62 -42.48
N ASP A 80 27.83 11.77 -42.86
CA ASP A 80 28.53 13.07 -42.87
C ASP A 80 28.53 13.71 -41.47
N ALA A 81 29.16 13.03 -40.51
CA ALA A 81 29.15 13.45 -39.11
C ALA A 81 29.94 14.75 -38.85
N LYS A 82 30.70 15.30 -39.81
CA LYS A 82 31.45 16.58 -39.70
C LYS A 82 32.13 16.85 -38.35
N GLY A 83 32.80 15.85 -37.77
CA GLY A 83 33.48 15.96 -36.47
C GLY A 83 32.59 15.80 -35.22
N MET A 84 31.31 15.49 -35.40
CA MET A 84 30.41 15.05 -34.34
C MET A 84 30.82 13.69 -33.78
N SER A 85 30.57 13.51 -32.50
CA SER A 85 30.65 12.20 -31.84
C SER A 85 29.45 11.98 -30.94
N VAL A 86 29.21 10.74 -30.53
CA VAL A 86 28.17 10.40 -29.56
C VAL A 86 28.78 9.97 -28.24
N SER A 87 28.24 10.50 -27.14
CA SER A 87 28.56 10.10 -25.76
C SER A 87 27.31 9.57 -25.08
N TYR A 88 27.47 8.51 -24.30
CA TYR A 88 26.36 7.85 -23.62
C TYR A 88 26.82 7.23 -22.30
N GLN A 89 25.89 7.09 -21.37
CA GLN A 89 26.12 6.41 -20.10
C GLN A 89 24.89 5.62 -19.70
N ALA A 90 25.12 4.58 -18.91
CA ALA A 90 24.07 3.71 -18.40
C ALA A 90 24.00 3.79 -16.86
N HIS A 91 22.78 3.72 -16.33
CA HIS A 91 22.51 3.46 -14.93
C HIS A 91 22.37 1.95 -14.74
N VAL A 92 23.30 1.34 -14.02
CA VAL A 92 23.38 -0.12 -13.85
C VAL A 92 22.93 -0.50 -12.44
N GLN A 93 22.18 -1.60 -12.33
CA GLN A 93 21.79 -2.18 -11.05
C GLN A 93 22.99 -2.27 -10.08
N ASN A 94 22.80 -1.82 -8.84
CA ASN A 94 23.79 -1.85 -7.76
C ASN A 94 25.08 -1.04 -8.00
N ILE A 95 25.19 -0.32 -9.12
CA ILE A 95 26.34 0.53 -9.46
C ILE A 95 25.90 2.00 -9.58
N GLY A 96 24.71 2.25 -10.12
CA GLY A 96 24.24 3.60 -10.42
C GLY A 96 24.72 4.08 -11.77
N TRP A 97 24.83 5.40 -11.94
CA TRP A 97 25.33 6.01 -13.18
C TRP A 97 26.83 5.72 -13.35
N MET A 98 27.18 5.04 -14.43
CA MET A 98 28.56 4.89 -14.87
C MET A 98 29.04 6.15 -15.60
N ASN A 99 30.36 6.27 -15.78
CA ASN A 99 30.95 7.37 -16.53
C ASN A 99 30.44 7.46 -17.98
N TRP A 100 30.40 8.67 -18.51
CA TRP A 100 30.20 8.90 -19.95
C TRP A 100 31.23 8.12 -20.77
N THR A 101 30.71 7.38 -21.73
CA THR A 101 31.46 6.50 -22.61
C THR A 101 31.34 7.02 -24.04
N SER A 102 32.44 6.94 -24.79
CA SER A 102 32.52 7.42 -26.18
C SER A 102 32.00 6.38 -27.18
N GLN A 103 31.80 6.80 -28.43
CA GLN A 103 31.41 5.92 -29.53
C GLN A 103 32.25 4.63 -29.62
N GLY A 104 31.58 3.51 -29.90
CA GLY A 104 32.18 2.17 -30.01
C GLY A 104 32.47 1.45 -28.69
N GLN A 105 32.58 2.18 -27.58
CA GLN A 105 32.89 1.62 -26.25
C GLN A 105 31.63 1.13 -25.52
N ALA A 106 31.73 0.07 -24.72
CA ALA A 106 30.55 -0.47 -24.04
C ALA A 106 30.14 0.42 -22.84
N ALA A 107 28.90 0.89 -22.82
CA ALA A 107 28.28 1.47 -21.62
C ALA A 107 27.40 0.42 -20.93
N GLY A 108 27.71 0.10 -19.67
CA GLY A 108 27.07 -0.98 -18.92
C GLY A 108 28.07 -2.05 -18.49
N THR A 109 27.58 -3.28 -18.28
CA THR A 109 28.42 -4.42 -17.87
C THR A 109 28.13 -5.65 -18.73
N THR A 110 29.16 -6.41 -19.07
CA THR A 110 29.03 -7.73 -19.68
C THR A 110 29.51 -8.80 -18.70
N GLY A 111 28.82 -9.94 -18.60
CA GLY A 111 29.24 -11.07 -17.76
C GLY A 111 29.01 -10.90 -16.25
N ARG A 112 28.44 -9.78 -15.80
CA ARG A 112 28.13 -9.52 -14.36
C ARG A 112 26.67 -9.76 -13.97
N ALA A 113 25.83 -10.11 -14.95
CA ALA A 113 24.40 -10.31 -14.75
C ALA A 113 23.63 -9.10 -14.18
N LEU A 114 24.13 -7.88 -14.37
CA LEU A 114 23.49 -6.64 -13.90
C LEU A 114 22.67 -6.00 -15.03
N ARG A 115 21.42 -5.61 -14.73
CA ARG A 115 20.55 -4.90 -15.68
C ARG A 115 20.94 -3.44 -15.84
N LEU A 116 20.69 -2.91 -17.02
CA LEU A 116 20.48 -1.48 -17.22
C LEU A 116 19.10 -1.07 -16.69
N GLU A 117 19.02 0.07 -16.02
CA GLU A 117 17.77 0.64 -15.51
C GLU A 117 17.42 1.96 -16.22
N ALA A 118 18.43 2.73 -16.64
CA ALA A 118 18.27 3.96 -17.40
C ALA A 118 19.49 4.29 -18.29
N ILE A 119 19.30 5.15 -19.28
CA ILE A 119 20.30 5.54 -20.28
C ILE A 119 20.24 7.06 -20.52
N LYS A 120 21.39 7.70 -20.75
CA LYS A 120 21.53 9.05 -21.29
C LYS A 120 22.41 9.03 -22.52
N ILE A 121 22.06 9.82 -23.55
CA ILE A 121 22.78 9.89 -24.83
C ILE A 121 22.83 11.34 -25.27
N LYS A 122 23.99 11.82 -25.69
CA LYS A 122 24.18 13.17 -26.23
C LYS A 122 25.11 13.15 -27.43
N LEU A 123 24.93 14.10 -28.34
CA LEU A 123 25.91 14.41 -29.37
C LEU A 123 26.92 15.42 -28.82
N ASN A 124 28.19 15.26 -29.21
CA ASN A 124 29.23 16.25 -28.96
C ASN A 124 29.60 16.90 -30.29
N ASN A 125 29.94 18.18 -30.25
CA ASN A 125 30.27 19.00 -31.43
C ASN A 125 29.16 19.04 -32.50
N ALA A 126 27.92 18.77 -32.09
CA ALA A 126 26.76 18.83 -32.98
C ALA A 126 26.36 20.29 -33.22
N PRO A 127 26.10 20.70 -34.47
CA PRO A 127 25.41 21.95 -34.75
C PRO A 127 24.03 21.96 -34.05
N SER A 128 23.50 23.14 -33.75
CA SER A 128 22.25 23.30 -32.98
C SER A 128 21.02 22.67 -33.61
N ASN A 129 21.06 22.35 -34.91
CA ASN A 129 20.00 21.67 -35.64
C ASN A 129 20.19 20.15 -35.69
N TYR A 130 21.11 19.55 -34.93
CA TYR A 130 21.22 18.10 -34.79
C TYR A 130 20.89 17.70 -33.36
N HIS A 131 19.97 16.74 -33.20
CA HIS A 131 19.62 16.18 -31.91
C HIS A 131 19.66 14.65 -31.96
N VAL A 132 20.04 14.02 -30.85
CA VAL A 132 19.85 12.58 -30.67
C VAL A 132 18.59 12.34 -29.85
N GLN A 133 17.64 11.62 -30.43
CA GLN A 133 16.41 11.20 -29.75
C GLN A 133 16.48 9.71 -29.43
N TYR A 134 15.99 9.33 -28.26
CA TYR A 134 15.98 7.94 -27.82
C TYR A 134 14.81 7.63 -26.88
N GLN A 135 14.38 6.38 -26.88
CA GLN A 135 13.41 5.83 -25.93
C GLN A 135 13.78 4.40 -25.57
N VAL A 136 13.34 3.93 -24.41
CA VAL A 136 13.61 2.59 -23.91
C VAL A 136 12.32 1.84 -23.61
N HIS A 137 12.34 0.52 -23.75
CA HIS A 137 11.29 -0.37 -23.27
C HIS A 137 11.66 -0.81 -21.85
N VAL A 138 10.85 -0.47 -20.85
CA VAL A 138 11.08 -0.81 -19.45
C VAL A 138 10.12 -1.90 -19.00
N GLN A 139 10.62 -2.86 -18.22
CA GLN A 139 9.82 -3.90 -17.58
C GLN A 139 8.56 -3.30 -16.92
N ASN A 140 7.40 -3.91 -17.20
CA ASN A 140 6.09 -3.55 -16.66
C ASN A 140 5.60 -2.11 -17.01
N ILE A 141 6.32 -1.37 -17.85
CA ILE A 141 5.95 -0.01 -18.28
C ILE A 141 5.74 0.03 -19.80
N GLY A 142 6.56 -0.70 -20.56
CA GLY A 142 6.58 -0.61 -22.02
C GLY A 142 7.53 0.45 -22.54
N TRP A 143 7.30 0.90 -23.79
CA TRP A 143 8.09 1.99 -24.40
C TRP A 143 7.84 3.32 -23.69
N THR A 144 8.90 4.00 -23.27
CA THR A 144 8.85 5.38 -22.77
C THR A 144 8.66 6.37 -23.91
N SER A 145 8.28 7.61 -23.60
CA SER A 145 8.35 8.71 -24.58
C SER A 145 9.79 8.89 -25.09
N TRP A 146 9.93 9.38 -26.33
CA TRP A 146 11.20 9.86 -26.86
C TRP A 146 11.71 11.02 -25.99
N VAL A 147 12.94 10.90 -25.53
CA VAL A 147 13.72 11.95 -24.89
C VAL A 147 14.88 12.33 -25.80
N GLN A 148 15.59 13.41 -25.49
CA GLN A 148 16.73 13.85 -26.31
C GLN A 148 17.89 14.40 -25.48
N ASP A 149 19.08 14.40 -26.07
CA ASP A 149 20.26 15.15 -25.64
C ASP A 149 20.52 15.16 -24.12
N GLY A 150 20.86 14.00 -23.58
CA GLY A 150 21.30 13.83 -22.19
C GLY A 150 20.17 13.67 -21.17
N GLN A 151 18.91 13.74 -21.60
CA GLN A 151 17.75 13.41 -20.76
C GLN A 151 17.72 11.92 -20.36
N ILE A 152 17.06 11.60 -19.26
CA ILE A 152 17.01 10.21 -18.78
C ILE A 152 15.93 9.44 -19.55
N ALA A 153 16.32 8.33 -20.18
CA ALA A 153 15.39 7.31 -20.66
C ALA A 153 15.45 6.09 -19.73
N GLY A 154 14.34 5.70 -19.10
CA GLY A 154 14.26 4.58 -18.16
C GLY A 154 13.89 5.01 -16.75
N THR A 155 14.26 4.21 -15.75
CA THR A 155 13.96 4.48 -14.33
C THR A 155 15.22 4.45 -13.49
N THR A 156 15.29 5.28 -12.46
CA THR A 156 16.31 5.20 -11.42
C THR A 156 15.61 4.93 -10.09
N GLY A 157 16.13 3.98 -9.29
CA GLY A 157 15.58 3.65 -7.97
C GLY A 157 14.31 2.77 -7.95
N ARG A 158 13.81 2.30 -9.09
CA ARG A 158 12.63 1.41 -9.18
C ARG A 158 12.98 -0.08 -9.34
N ALA A 159 14.26 -0.41 -9.46
CA ALA A 159 14.73 -1.77 -9.73
C ALA A 159 14.15 -2.41 -11.02
N LEU A 160 13.66 -1.61 -11.98
CA LEU A 160 13.10 -2.09 -13.24
C LEU A 160 14.18 -2.14 -14.34
N ARG A 161 14.20 -3.24 -15.10
CA ARG A 161 15.13 -3.41 -16.23
C ARG A 161 14.66 -2.68 -17.48
N VAL A 162 15.63 -2.14 -18.22
CA VAL A 162 15.49 -1.84 -19.65
C VAL A 162 15.60 -3.16 -20.42
N GLU A 163 14.72 -3.37 -21.39
CA GLU A 163 14.65 -4.59 -22.22
C GLU A 163 14.97 -4.32 -23.70
N ALA A 164 14.69 -3.10 -24.17
CA ALA A 164 15.00 -2.66 -25.53
C ALA A 164 15.20 -1.13 -25.63
N ILE A 165 15.80 -0.67 -26.72
CA ILE A 165 16.05 0.75 -27.02
C ILE A 165 15.82 1.06 -28.50
N ARG A 166 15.38 2.30 -28.79
CA ARG A 166 15.37 2.91 -30.12
C ARG A 166 16.08 4.26 -30.06
N ILE A 167 16.89 4.57 -31.06
CA ILE A 167 17.73 5.78 -31.12
C ILE A 167 17.71 6.32 -32.55
N ARG A 168 17.55 7.63 -32.72
CA ARG A 168 17.61 8.28 -34.03
C ARG A 168 18.31 9.63 -33.93
N ILE A 169 18.97 10.04 -35.01
CA ILE A 169 19.37 11.42 -35.21
C ILE A 169 18.23 12.16 -35.89
N VAL A 170 17.94 13.36 -35.44
CA VAL A 170 17.00 14.25 -36.11
C VAL A 170 17.70 15.55 -36.47
N LYS A 171 17.52 15.97 -37.72
CA LYS A 171 18.01 17.23 -38.26
C LYS A 171 16.82 18.03 -38.80
N PRO A 172 16.20 18.91 -38.01
CA PRO A 172 15.08 19.70 -38.49
C PRO A 172 15.52 20.60 -39.66
N ASN A 173 14.86 20.48 -40.82
CA ASN A 173 15.14 21.32 -41.97
C ASN A 173 14.73 22.77 -41.71
N THR A 174 15.70 23.68 -41.71
CA THR A 174 15.51 25.14 -41.55
C THR A 174 14.88 25.81 -42.78
N SER A 175 14.42 25.06 -43.79
CA SER A 175 13.91 25.60 -45.07
C SER A 175 12.44 25.25 -45.36
N GLN A 176 11.69 24.74 -44.38
CA GLN A 176 10.21 24.78 -44.38
C GLN A 176 9.68 25.42 -43.08
N GLN A 177 10.18 26.61 -42.78
CA GLN A 177 9.62 27.49 -41.75
C GLN A 177 9.09 28.77 -42.41
N GLN A 178 7.96 28.65 -43.10
CA GLN A 178 6.87 29.57 -42.82
C GLN A 178 5.77 28.75 -42.14
N ASN A 179 5.54 29.05 -40.85
CA ASN A 179 4.47 28.56 -39.99
C ASN A 179 4.58 27.14 -39.38
N SER A 180 5.73 26.75 -38.80
CA SER A 180 5.74 25.71 -37.76
C SER A 180 6.32 26.26 -36.44
N VAL A 181 5.43 26.64 -35.52
CA VAL A 181 5.78 27.09 -34.18
C VAL A 181 6.66 26.00 -33.51
N GLN A 182 7.90 26.32 -33.11
CA GLN A 182 8.78 25.39 -32.41
C GLN A 182 8.06 24.84 -31.16
N LYS A 183 7.72 23.56 -31.19
CA LYS A 183 6.89 22.91 -30.17
C LYS A 183 7.70 22.74 -28.88
N LEU A 184 7.28 23.39 -27.81
CA LEU A 184 7.97 23.30 -26.50
C LEU A 184 7.77 21.93 -25.84
N ASN A 185 8.81 21.38 -25.22
CA ASN A 185 8.73 20.11 -24.49
C ASN A 185 7.88 20.24 -23.21
N PRO A 186 7.06 19.24 -22.86
CA PRO A 186 6.33 19.24 -21.59
C PRO A 186 7.25 19.37 -20.37
N ARG A 187 6.75 20.00 -19.31
CA ARG A 187 7.45 20.22 -18.03
C ARG A 187 6.49 20.00 -16.89
N MET A 188 6.99 19.63 -15.72
CA MET A 188 6.16 19.60 -14.51
C MET A 188 7.01 19.75 -13.25
N ALA A 189 6.35 20.11 -12.16
CA ALA A 189 6.89 19.97 -10.82
C ALA A 189 5.80 19.50 -9.85
N ILE A 190 6.24 18.85 -8.77
CA ILE A 190 5.40 18.39 -7.67
C ILE A 190 5.78 19.26 -6.47
N ASP A 191 4.83 20.05 -5.98
CA ASP A 191 5.03 20.93 -4.82
C ASP A 191 4.74 20.17 -3.52
N THR A 192 3.75 19.27 -3.54
CA THR A 192 3.35 18.44 -2.40
C THR A 192 2.83 17.10 -2.92
N PRO A 193 3.15 15.97 -2.27
CA PRO A 193 4.08 15.85 -1.14
C PRO A 193 5.54 16.05 -1.58
N ARG A 194 6.40 16.44 -0.64
CA ARG A 194 7.85 16.47 -0.85
C ARG A 194 8.38 15.04 -0.91
N ASN A 195 9.49 14.84 -1.61
CA ASN A 195 10.12 13.54 -1.66
C ASN A 195 10.57 13.10 -0.24
N ASN A 196 10.18 11.90 0.16
CA ASN A 196 10.33 11.31 1.49
C ASN A 196 9.52 11.95 2.61
N GLU A 197 8.47 12.72 2.32
CA GLU A 197 7.58 13.29 3.33
C GLU A 197 6.87 12.20 4.15
N THR A 198 6.85 12.35 5.47
CA THR A 198 6.16 11.43 6.38
C THR A 198 4.69 11.79 6.48
N VAL A 199 3.84 10.78 6.34
CA VAL A 199 2.38 10.89 6.33
C VAL A 199 1.80 10.02 7.43
N SER A 200 1.17 10.66 8.42
CA SER A 200 0.47 9.99 9.53
C SER A 200 -1.06 10.01 9.39
N GLY A 201 -1.60 10.92 8.57
CA GLY A 201 -3.03 11.09 8.34
C GLY A 201 -3.68 10.03 7.44
N SER A 202 -4.98 10.18 7.23
CA SER A 202 -5.79 9.35 6.33
C SER A 202 -5.82 9.87 4.88
N SER A 203 -5.40 11.11 4.64
CA SER A 203 -5.31 11.70 3.30
C SER A 203 -4.14 12.67 3.19
N ILE A 204 -3.68 12.91 1.96
CA ILE A 204 -2.71 13.96 1.63
C ILE A 204 -3.11 14.69 0.37
N VAL A 205 -2.71 15.95 0.28
CA VAL A 205 -2.96 16.77 -0.91
C VAL A 205 -1.77 16.65 -1.87
N VAL A 206 -2.01 16.11 -3.06
CA VAL A 206 -1.03 16.07 -4.15
C VAL A 206 -1.22 17.29 -5.04
N ARG A 207 -0.23 18.18 -5.09
CA ARG A 207 -0.27 19.46 -5.81
C ARG A 207 1.03 19.72 -6.57
N GLY A 208 0.91 20.52 -7.62
CA GLY A 208 2.04 20.91 -8.44
C GLY A 208 1.61 21.74 -9.64
N TRP A 209 2.47 21.81 -10.64
CA TRP A 209 2.17 22.40 -11.93
C TRP A 209 2.67 21.51 -13.07
N THR A 210 1.99 21.58 -14.20
CA THR A 210 2.40 20.90 -15.42
C THR A 210 2.12 21.76 -16.63
N LEU A 211 3.06 21.74 -17.57
CA LEU A 211 3.03 22.47 -18.81
C LEU A 211 3.13 21.47 -19.95
N ASN A 212 2.32 21.69 -20.98
CA ASN A 212 2.45 21.02 -22.26
C ASN A 212 2.76 22.08 -23.34
N SER A 213 3.13 21.68 -24.54
CA SER A 213 3.68 22.55 -25.58
C SER A 213 2.94 23.88 -25.78
N ASN A 214 3.63 24.88 -26.33
CA ASN A 214 3.04 26.18 -26.70
C ASN A 214 1.83 26.10 -27.64
N THR A 215 1.62 24.97 -28.31
CA THR A 215 0.49 24.71 -29.20
C THR A 215 -0.53 23.73 -28.60
N SER A 216 -0.29 23.19 -27.40
CA SER A 216 -1.15 22.20 -26.76
C SER A 216 -1.23 22.41 -25.26
N GLY A 217 -2.45 22.64 -24.75
CA GLY A 217 -2.70 22.66 -23.31
C GLY A 217 -2.64 21.27 -22.66
N VAL A 218 -2.79 21.25 -21.34
CA VAL A 218 -2.91 20.02 -20.55
C VAL A 218 -4.33 19.48 -20.69
N LYS A 219 -4.45 18.21 -21.08
CA LYS A 219 -5.72 17.49 -21.18
C LYS A 219 -6.13 16.90 -19.83
N GLN A 220 -5.20 16.26 -19.14
CA GLN A 220 -5.49 15.46 -17.95
C GLN A 220 -4.24 15.27 -17.09
N VAL A 221 -4.43 15.23 -15.78
CA VAL A 221 -3.41 14.82 -14.82
C VAL A 221 -3.96 13.65 -14.00
N THR A 222 -3.26 12.53 -14.02
CA THR A 222 -3.66 11.28 -13.33
C THR A 222 -2.70 10.98 -12.20
N ILE A 223 -3.26 10.64 -11.03
CA ILE A 223 -2.52 10.28 -9.83
C ILE A 223 -2.58 8.76 -9.64
N SER A 224 -1.42 8.14 -9.39
CA SER A 224 -1.30 6.72 -9.07
C SER A 224 -0.44 6.53 -7.83
N VAL A 225 -0.71 5.48 -7.04
CA VAL A 225 0.11 5.07 -5.90
C VAL A 225 0.56 3.64 -6.12
N ASP A 226 1.86 3.39 -6.08
CA ASP A 226 2.50 2.09 -6.34
C ASP A 226 2.01 1.45 -7.66
N GLY A 227 1.87 2.28 -8.69
CA GLY A 227 1.39 1.86 -10.01
C GLY A 227 -0.13 1.76 -10.14
N ASN A 228 -0.88 1.79 -9.03
CA ASN A 228 -2.35 1.73 -9.06
C ASN A 228 -2.95 3.12 -9.22
N GLN A 229 -3.69 3.34 -10.31
CA GLN A 229 -4.39 4.59 -10.56
C GLN A 229 -5.44 4.87 -9.47
N LYS A 230 -5.41 6.09 -8.92
CA LYS A 230 -6.34 6.55 -7.87
C LYS A 230 -7.40 7.50 -8.40
N GLY A 231 -7.03 8.35 -9.36
CA GLY A 231 -7.98 9.25 -10.00
C GLY A 231 -7.31 10.35 -10.80
N ASN A 232 -8.14 11.27 -11.29
CA ASN A 232 -7.70 12.45 -12.02
C ASN A 232 -7.68 13.67 -11.10
N ALA A 233 -6.62 14.46 -11.18
CA ALA A 233 -6.49 15.71 -10.46
C ALA A 233 -7.38 16.79 -11.07
N SER A 234 -7.83 17.74 -10.23
CA SER A 234 -8.37 19.01 -10.70
C SER A 234 -7.23 19.83 -11.30
N ILE A 235 -7.36 20.20 -12.58
CA ILE A 235 -6.38 21.02 -13.32
C ILE A 235 -6.90 22.46 -13.47
N GLY A 236 -6.03 23.39 -13.87
CA GLY A 236 -6.43 24.79 -14.09
C GLY A 236 -6.17 25.71 -12.90
N GLN A 237 -5.42 25.28 -11.89
CA GLN A 237 -5.14 26.09 -10.72
C GLN A 237 -4.17 27.24 -11.07
N PRO A 238 -4.40 28.48 -10.58
CA PRO A 238 -3.57 29.64 -10.92
C PRO A 238 -2.11 29.48 -10.51
N ARG A 239 -1.19 29.85 -11.41
CA ARG A 239 0.28 29.78 -11.28
C ARG A 239 0.98 30.92 -12.02
N ALA A 240 0.86 32.13 -11.48
CA ALA A 240 1.52 33.31 -12.02
C ALA A 240 3.06 33.19 -12.00
N ASP A 241 3.60 32.54 -10.96
CA ASP A 241 5.02 32.19 -10.83
C ASP A 241 5.51 31.37 -12.03
N VAL A 242 4.74 30.35 -12.42
CA VAL A 242 5.07 29.49 -13.57
C VAL A 242 4.95 30.25 -14.89
N LYS A 243 3.93 31.11 -15.05
CA LYS A 243 3.80 31.97 -16.24
C LYS A 243 4.98 32.93 -16.41
N ASN A 244 5.48 33.52 -15.33
CA ASN A 244 6.59 34.45 -15.38
C ASN A 244 7.90 33.76 -15.80
N VAL A 245 8.12 32.53 -15.33
CA VAL A 245 9.31 31.74 -15.70
C VAL A 245 9.18 31.09 -17.08
N TYR A 246 7.97 30.67 -17.46
CA TYR A 246 7.69 29.94 -18.70
C TYR A 246 6.59 30.60 -19.55
N PRO A 247 6.77 31.86 -20.00
CA PRO A 247 5.71 32.63 -20.64
C PRO A 247 5.24 32.06 -21.99
N GLY A 248 6.09 31.29 -22.68
CA GLY A 248 5.79 30.70 -23.99
C GLY A 248 4.84 29.50 -23.97
N TYR A 249 4.52 28.94 -22.81
CA TYR A 249 3.68 27.74 -22.71
C TYR A 249 2.18 28.05 -22.71
N ALA A 250 1.39 27.24 -23.40
CA ALA A 250 -0.06 27.35 -23.42
C ALA A 250 -0.63 27.09 -22.01
N GLY A 251 -1.48 27.99 -21.52
CA GLY A 251 -2.11 27.85 -20.20
C GLY A 251 -1.17 27.98 -19.01
N ALA A 252 0.06 28.51 -19.18
CA ALA A 252 1.04 28.58 -18.09
C ALA A 252 0.53 29.28 -16.82
N ALA A 253 -0.34 30.29 -16.96
CA ALA A 253 -0.95 31.01 -15.84
C ALA A 253 -1.94 30.17 -15.02
N ASN A 254 -2.43 29.05 -15.57
CA ASN A 254 -3.38 28.12 -14.93
C ASN A 254 -2.85 26.68 -15.00
N SER A 255 -1.53 26.52 -14.90
CA SER A 255 -0.85 25.23 -15.07
C SER A 255 -0.91 24.31 -13.85
N GLY A 256 -1.50 24.79 -12.74
CA GLY A 256 -1.53 24.05 -11.50
C GLY A 256 -2.53 22.90 -11.50
N TYR A 257 -2.24 21.88 -10.70
CA TYR A 257 -3.14 20.77 -10.43
C TYR A 257 -3.21 20.47 -8.93
N SER A 258 -4.33 19.87 -8.49
CA SER A 258 -4.54 19.42 -7.12
C SER A 258 -5.39 18.14 -7.06
N TYR A 259 -5.05 17.23 -6.16
CA TYR A 259 -5.81 16.02 -5.89
C TYR A 259 -5.73 15.67 -4.41
N ASN A 260 -6.87 15.34 -3.77
CA ASN A 260 -6.86 14.83 -2.41
C ASN A 260 -6.75 13.30 -2.46
N LEU A 261 -5.59 12.78 -2.09
CA LEU A 261 -5.26 11.37 -2.14
C LEU A 261 -5.61 10.71 -0.80
N ASP A 262 -6.57 9.78 -0.82
CA ASP A 262 -6.83 8.87 0.29
C ASP A 262 -5.66 7.89 0.43
N VAL A 263 -5.02 7.93 1.60
CA VAL A 263 -3.90 7.05 1.95
C VAL A 263 -4.28 6.08 3.08
N SER A 264 -5.50 6.14 3.61
CA SER A 264 -5.94 5.41 4.82
C SER A 264 -5.71 3.91 4.76
N LYS A 265 -5.83 3.32 3.57
CA LYS A 265 -5.65 1.88 3.31
C LYS A 265 -4.22 1.47 2.92
N LEU A 266 -3.29 2.42 2.81
CA LEU A 266 -1.89 2.10 2.54
C LEU A 266 -1.25 1.48 3.78
N SER A 267 -0.38 0.49 3.58
CA SER A 267 0.43 -0.09 4.65
C SER A 267 1.41 0.95 5.22
N ASN A 268 1.98 0.68 6.40
CA ASN A 268 3.16 1.44 6.82
C ASN A 268 4.34 1.15 5.90
N GLY A 269 5.16 2.17 5.63
CA GLY A 269 6.33 2.08 4.78
C GLY A 269 6.36 3.13 3.66
N ASN A 270 7.25 2.89 2.69
CA ASN A 270 7.44 3.79 1.56
C ASN A 270 6.42 3.48 0.45
N HIS A 271 5.75 4.51 -0.04
CA HIS A 271 4.81 4.43 -1.16
C HIS A 271 5.21 5.44 -2.24
N THR A 272 5.11 5.05 -3.51
CA THR A 272 5.46 5.91 -4.65
C THR A 272 4.20 6.56 -5.22
N VAL A 273 4.10 7.88 -5.11
CA VAL A 273 3.05 8.67 -5.77
C VAL A 273 3.56 9.09 -7.14
N THR A 274 2.89 8.66 -8.21
CA THR A 274 3.20 9.01 -9.61
C THR A 274 2.14 9.95 -10.15
N ILE A 275 2.59 11.03 -10.79
CA ILE A 275 1.76 12.00 -11.49
C ILE A 275 2.04 11.84 -12.98
N LYS A 276 1.00 11.54 -13.77
CA LYS A 276 1.07 11.52 -15.24
C LYS A 276 0.29 12.70 -15.78
N SER A 277 0.94 13.58 -16.53
CA SER A 277 0.28 14.66 -17.26
C SER A 277 0.19 14.29 -18.74
N VAL A 278 -0.98 14.47 -19.35
CA VAL A 278 -1.24 14.23 -20.77
C VAL A 278 -1.70 15.53 -21.43
N GLY A 279 -1.12 15.87 -22.57
CA GLY A 279 -1.51 17.03 -23.39
C GLY A 279 -2.70 16.75 -24.30
N ASN A 280 -3.30 17.80 -24.84
CA ASN A 280 -4.37 17.68 -25.85
C ASN A 280 -3.86 17.03 -27.15
N ASP A 281 -2.56 17.09 -27.39
CA ASP A 281 -1.85 16.46 -28.50
C ASP A 281 -1.44 14.99 -28.24
N GLY A 282 -1.83 14.43 -27.08
CA GLY A 282 -1.48 13.06 -26.67
C GLY A 282 -0.09 12.88 -26.08
N SER A 283 0.75 13.92 -26.04
CA SER A 283 2.06 13.85 -25.40
C SER A 283 1.91 13.65 -23.89
N SER A 284 2.86 12.94 -23.26
CA SER A 284 2.81 12.69 -21.82
C SER A 284 4.14 12.86 -21.12
N ILE A 285 4.08 13.36 -19.89
CA ILE A 285 5.20 13.49 -18.96
C ILE A 285 4.82 12.89 -17.60
N TYR A 286 5.82 12.37 -16.89
CA TYR A 286 5.67 11.73 -15.59
C TYR A 286 6.55 12.41 -14.55
N GLY A 287 6.02 12.52 -13.33
CA GLY A 287 6.74 12.90 -12.12
C GLY A 287 6.46 11.90 -11.02
N SER A 288 7.36 11.75 -10.05
CA SER A 288 7.14 10.87 -8.91
C SER A 288 7.82 11.38 -7.65
N VAL A 289 7.21 11.08 -6.52
CA VAL A 289 7.74 11.32 -5.17
C VAL A 289 7.46 10.09 -4.30
N ILE A 290 8.33 9.85 -3.32
CA ILE A 290 8.12 8.84 -2.29
C ILE A 290 7.46 9.51 -1.09
N ILE A 291 6.40 8.92 -0.54
CA ILE A 291 5.87 9.26 0.78
C ILE A 291 6.17 8.13 1.76
N LYS A 292 6.35 8.47 3.04
CA LYS A 292 6.55 7.52 4.13
C LYS A 292 5.28 7.45 4.97
N VAL A 293 4.46 6.45 4.74
CA VAL A 293 3.29 6.20 5.59
C VAL A 293 3.80 5.65 6.91
N ASN A 294 3.60 6.42 7.98
CA ASN A 294 3.93 6.01 9.33
C ASN A 294 2.71 6.25 10.22
N ARG A 295 1.84 5.26 10.26
CA ARG A 295 0.74 5.21 11.23
C ARG A 295 1.29 4.51 12.45
N SER A 296 1.28 5.20 13.59
CA SER A 296 1.50 4.53 14.86
C SER A 296 0.56 3.33 14.91
N SER A 297 1.12 2.14 15.06
CA SER A 297 0.36 0.90 15.05
C SER A 297 -0.67 0.94 16.19
N THR A 298 -1.94 0.83 15.81
CA THR A 298 -3.14 0.59 16.64
C THR A 298 -3.72 1.81 17.37
N LYS A 299 -5.00 2.09 17.09
CA LYS A 299 -5.92 2.53 18.15
C LYS A 299 -5.84 1.43 19.21
N THR A 300 -5.18 1.66 20.32
CA THR A 300 -5.13 0.68 21.41
C THR A 300 -6.56 0.52 21.92
N ILE A 301 -7.16 -0.65 21.67
CA ILE A 301 -8.53 -0.94 22.12
C ILE A 301 -8.50 -0.93 23.65
N ALA A 302 -9.35 -0.07 24.24
CA ALA A 302 -9.51 0.01 25.68
C ALA A 302 -10.62 -0.96 26.13
N VAL A 303 -10.34 -1.81 27.12
CA VAL A 303 -11.33 -2.71 27.73
C VAL A 303 -11.42 -2.37 29.21
N ALA A 304 -12.63 -2.09 29.69
CA ALA A 304 -12.86 -1.87 31.11
C ALA A 304 -13.15 -3.20 31.81
N ILE A 305 -12.38 -3.51 32.85
CA ILE A 305 -12.55 -4.70 33.68
C ILE A 305 -12.94 -4.26 35.09
N ASP A 306 -14.16 -4.60 35.46
CA ASP A 306 -14.73 -4.29 36.75
C ASP A 306 -14.57 -5.45 37.72
N ILE A 307 -13.84 -5.18 38.79
CA ILE A 307 -13.62 -6.12 39.89
C ILE A 307 -14.78 -5.89 40.86
N GLY A 308 -15.85 -6.68 40.70
CA GLY A 308 -17.08 -6.57 41.49
C GLY A 308 -16.80 -6.52 42.98
N HIS A 309 -17.60 -5.76 43.72
CA HIS A 309 -17.37 -5.47 45.14
C HIS A 309 -15.97 -4.86 45.36
N ASN A 310 -15.21 -5.21 46.38
CA ASN A 310 -13.84 -4.68 46.59
C ASN A 310 -13.76 -3.15 46.81
N ALA A 311 -14.86 -2.51 47.20
CA ALA A 311 -14.85 -1.22 47.89
C ALA A 311 -14.71 -1.47 49.41
N PRO A 312 -14.14 -0.55 50.21
CA PRO A 312 -13.75 -0.85 51.60
C PRO A 312 -14.82 -1.45 52.52
N TYR A 313 -16.11 -1.16 52.29
CA TYR A 313 -17.24 -1.66 53.07
C TYR A 313 -18.01 -2.80 52.37
N ASP A 314 -17.63 -3.17 51.14
CA ASP A 314 -18.38 -4.08 50.28
C ASP A 314 -17.53 -5.27 49.87
N SER A 315 -17.76 -6.39 50.55
CA SER A 315 -17.11 -7.67 50.30
C SER A 315 -17.94 -8.64 49.45
N GLY A 316 -19.14 -8.22 49.03
CA GLY A 316 -20.08 -9.06 48.31
C GLY A 316 -20.62 -10.24 49.11
N ALA A 317 -20.97 -11.32 48.42
CA ALA A 317 -21.50 -12.52 49.01
C ALA A 317 -20.44 -13.33 49.78
N THR A 318 -20.89 -14.06 50.82
CA THR A 318 -20.03 -14.94 51.64
C THR A 318 -20.60 -16.36 51.63
N GLY A 319 -19.80 -17.32 51.16
CA GLY A 319 -20.12 -18.76 51.14
C GLY A 319 -18.92 -19.57 51.59
N ILE A 320 -18.46 -20.52 50.77
CA ILE A 320 -17.21 -21.26 51.04
C ILE A 320 -16.01 -20.30 50.96
N ARG A 321 -16.11 -19.28 50.11
CA ARG A 321 -15.19 -18.14 50.02
C ARG A 321 -15.97 -16.84 49.95
N GLN A 322 -15.25 -15.74 50.13
CA GLN A 322 -15.77 -14.39 49.97
C GLN A 322 -15.72 -13.97 48.49
N GLU A 323 -16.75 -13.27 48.02
CA GLU A 323 -16.87 -12.88 46.62
C GLU A 323 -15.74 -11.93 46.20
N ASP A 324 -15.43 -10.94 47.02
CA ASP A 324 -14.39 -9.95 46.73
C ASP A 324 -13.00 -10.56 46.51
N GLU A 325 -12.64 -11.61 47.27
CA GLU A 325 -11.43 -12.38 47.07
C GLU A 325 -11.43 -13.08 45.69
N ILE A 326 -12.55 -13.72 45.33
CA ILE A 326 -12.70 -14.41 44.03
C ILE A 326 -12.62 -13.41 42.87
N THR A 327 -13.36 -12.31 42.94
CA THR A 327 -13.40 -11.31 41.88
C THR A 327 -12.06 -10.60 41.74
N MET A 328 -11.34 -10.36 42.85
CA MET A 328 -9.98 -9.82 42.82
C MET A 328 -9.01 -10.78 42.12
N GLU A 329 -8.99 -12.07 42.51
CA GLU A 329 -8.08 -13.07 41.93
C GLU A 329 -8.31 -13.25 40.42
N VAL A 330 -9.58 -13.34 39.99
CA VAL A 330 -9.94 -13.50 38.57
C VAL A 330 -9.72 -12.19 37.81
N GLY A 331 -10.20 -11.06 38.33
CA GLY A 331 -10.14 -9.76 37.67
C GLY A 331 -8.71 -9.30 37.40
N GLN A 332 -7.81 -9.41 38.38
CA GLN A 332 -6.39 -9.07 38.19
C GLN A 332 -5.73 -9.91 37.09
N LYS A 333 -6.08 -11.20 36.99
CA LYS A 333 -5.57 -12.09 35.94
C LYS A 333 -6.11 -11.72 34.57
N VAL A 334 -7.40 -11.40 34.45
CA VAL A 334 -8.01 -10.91 33.21
C VAL A 334 -7.30 -9.64 32.74
N ILE A 335 -7.10 -8.67 33.64
CA ILE A 335 -6.38 -7.42 33.37
C ILE A 335 -4.97 -7.70 32.84
N SER A 336 -4.19 -8.49 33.58
CA SER A 336 -2.80 -8.81 33.21
C SER A 336 -2.70 -9.50 31.84
N LYS A 337 -3.64 -10.42 31.55
CA LYS A 337 -3.67 -11.16 30.28
C LYS A 337 -4.08 -10.30 29.09
N LEU A 338 -5.02 -9.38 29.28
CA LEU A 338 -5.38 -8.41 28.24
C LEU A 338 -4.24 -7.42 27.97
N GLN A 339 -3.59 -6.91 29.02
CA GLN A 339 -2.39 -6.08 28.88
C GLN A 339 -1.28 -6.81 28.12
N ALA A 340 -1.01 -8.09 28.44
CA ALA A 340 -0.04 -8.91 27.73
C ALA A 340 -0.38 -9.15 26.25
N LYS A 341 -1.65 -9.02 25.86
CA LYS A 341 -2.12 -9.08 24.47
C LYS A 341 -2.12 -7.72 23.76
N GLY A 342 -1.67 -6.65 24.43
CA GLY A 342 -1.55 -5.31 23.86
C GLY A 342 -2.81 -4.44 23.97
N TYR A 343 -3.81 -4.85 24.76
CA TYR A 343 -4.98 -4.02 25.04
C TYR A 343 -4.68 -2.98 26.11
N ASN A 344 -5.29 -1.80 25.98
CA ASN A 344 -5.35 -0.84 27.07
C ASN A 344 -6.43 -1.33 28.03
N VAL A 345 -6.13 -1.45 29.33
CA VAL A 345 -7.08 -1.99 30.29
C VAL A 345 -7.40 -0.94 31.34
N ILE A 346 -8.68 -0.61 31.47
CA ILE A 346 -9.20 0.28 32.49
C ILE A 346 -9.71 -0.60 33.62
N ALA A 347 -8.91 -0.75 34.67
CA ALA A 347 -9.33 -1.46 35.87
C ALA A 347 -10.33 -0.58 36.64
N THR A 348 -11.54 -1.07 36.89
CA THR A 348 -12.52 -0.36 37.71
C THR A 348 -12.66 -1.04 39.07
N LYS A 349 -12.04 -0.42 40.06
CA LYS A 349 -12.10 -0.83 41.47
C LYS A 349 -11.96 0.42 42.34
N PRO A 350 -13.07 1.00 42.84
CA PRO A 350 -13.03 2.16 43.72
C PRO A 350 -12.09 1.92 44.91
N ALA A 351 -11.20 2.88 45.19
CA ALA A 351 -10.34 2.84 46.37
C ALA A 351 -11.12 3.16 47.65
N THR A 352 -12.14 4.01 47.52
CA THR A 352 -13.07 4.46 48.57
C THR A 352 -14.44 4.68 47.94
N ALA A 353 -15.50 4.51 48.72
CA ALA A 353 -16.84 4.95 48.32
C ALA A 353 -17.67 5.23 49.59
N ASP A 354 -18.65 6.12 49.47
CA ASP A 354 -19.54 6.51 50.57
C ASP A 354 -20.81 5.64 50.63
N SER A 355 -21.15 4.99 49.52
CA SER A 355 -22.32 4.10 49.40
C SER A 355 -22.21 3.18 48.20
N THR A 356 -22.99 2.10 48.15
CA THR A 356 -23.03 1.18 46.99
C THR A 356 -23.30 1.93 45.68
N VAL A 357 -24.20 2.92 45.67
CA VAL A 357 -24.49 3.71 44.46
C VAL A 357 -23.27 4.52 44.02
N ASP A 358 -22.54 5.12 44.96
CA ASP A 358 -21.30 5.84 44.67
C ASP A 358 -20.21 4.91 44.11
N SER A 359 -19.99 3.75 44.73
CA SER A 359 -19.09 2.70 44.20
C SER A 359 -19.45 2.29 42.77
N LEU A 360 -20.74 2.08 42.50
CA LEU A 360 -21.23 1.71 41.16
C LEU A 360 -21.04 2.85 40.14
N GLN A 361 -21.29 4.09 40.51
CA GLN A 361 -21.08 5.26 39.66
C GLN A 361 -19.60 5.46 39.32
N GLN A 362 -18.69 5.32 40.29
CA GLN A 362 -17.24 5.45 40.04
C GLN A 362 -16.72 4.42 39.03
N ARG A 363 -17.27 3.20 39.03
CA ARG A 363 -16.90 2.17 38.04
C ARG A 363 -17.35 2.54 36.63
N VAL A 364 -18.60 3.01 36.52
CA VAL A 364 -19.19 3.50 35.28
C VAL A 364 -18.38 4.67 34.73
N ASP A 365 -18.05 5.65 35.59
CA ASP A 365 -17.29 6.84 35.22
C ASP A 365 -15.89 6.47 34.74
N ALA A 366 -15.20 5.56 35.43
CA ALA A 366 -13.89 5.09 34.99
C ALA A 366 -13.94 4.47 33.59
N ALA A 367 -14.93 3.61 33.32
CA ALA A 367 -15.11 2.99 32.01
C ALA A 367 -15.48 4.00 30.91
N ASN A 368 -16.44 4.88 31.19
CA ASN A 368 -16.93 5.89 30.25
C ASN A 368 -15.85 6.93 29.93
N ASN A 369 -15.21 7.51 30.95
CA ASN A 369 -14.15 8.50 30.78
C ASN A 369 -12.88 7.90 30.16
N GLY A 370 -12.63 6.61 30.39
CA GLY A 370 -11.55 5.87 29.76
C GLY A 370 -11.78 5.54 28.28
N ASN A 371 -12.97 5.85 27.73
CA ASN A 371 -13.36 5.49 26.36
C ASN A 371 -13.23 3.98 26.09
N ALA A 372 -13.66 3.15 27.03
CA ALA A 372 -13.65 1.70 26.86
C ALA A 372 -14.55 1.28 25.67
N GLU A 373 -14.11 0.29 24.90
CA GLU A 373 -14.87 -0.31 23.80
C GLU A 373 -15.76 -1.48 24.27
N LEU A 374 -15.43 -2.07 25.42
CA LEU A 374 -16.20 -3.09 26.12
C LEU A 374 -16.06 -2.89 27.63
N PHE A 375 -17.12 -3.20 28.38
CA PHE A 375 -17.11 -3.28 29.84
C PHE A 375 -17.46 -4.69 30.31
N VAL A 376 -16.63 -5.26 31.19
CA VAL A 376 -16.83 -6.60 31.75
C VAL A 376 -16.70 -6.56 33.26
N SER A 377 -17.81 -6.79 33.95
CA SER A 377 -17.84 -6.93 35.41
C SER A 377 -17.75 -8.39 35.83
N ILE A 378 -16.91 -8.68 36.81
CA ILE A 378 -16.62 -10.02 37.31
C ILE A 378 -17.23 -10.17 38.70
N HIS A 379 -18.09 -11.18 38.86
CA HIS A 379 -18.83 -11.52 40.07
C HIS A 379 -18.83 -13.03 40.35
N ALA A 380 -19.27 -13.43 41.54
CA ALA A 380 -19.53 -14.81 41.88
C ALA A 380 -20.86 -14.94 42.64
N ASN A 381 -21.66 -15.93 42.24
CA ASN A 381 -23.05 -16.04 42.62
C ASN A 381 -23.23 -16.74 43.98
N ILE A 382 -24.39 -16.61 44.60
CA ILE A 382 -24.78 -17.28 45.85
C ILE A 382 -26.27 -17.65 45.82
N GLY A 383 -26.70 -18.59 46.67
CA GLY A 383 -28.11 -18.92 46.85
C GLY A 383 -28.46 -20.39 46.60
N GLY A 384 -27.49 -21.30 46.80
CA GLY A 384 -27.67 -22.75 46.68
C GLY A 384 -27.72 -23.28 45.24
N GLY A 385 -27.30 -22.46 44.26
CA GLY A 385 -27.20 -22.84 42.85
C GLY A 385 -25.85 -23.47 42.47
N GLN A 386 -25.69 -23.80 41.19
CA GLN A 386 -24.41 -24.22 40.60
C GLN A 386 -24.31 -23.74 39.15
N GLY A 387 -23.09 -23.45 38.70
CA GLY A 387 -22.79 -23.07 37.32
C GLY A 387 -22.61 -21.58 37.08
N THR A 388 -22.48 -21.22 35.81
CA THR A 388 -22.17 -19.86 35.36
C THR A 388 -23.35 -19.24 34.58
N GLU A 389 -23.56 -17.95 34.75
CA GLU A 389 -24.47 -17.12 33.94
C GLU A 389 -23.79 -15.80 33.58
N VAL A 390 -24.22 -15.19 32.48
CA VAL A 390 -23.70 -13.87 32.07
C VAL A 390 -24.87 -12.93 31.80
N TRP A 391 -24.89 -11.80 32.49
CA TRP A 391 -25.82 -10.71 32.24
C TRP A 391 -25.28 -9.80 31.14
N ALA A 392 -26.09 -9.50 30.14
CA ALA A 392 -25.75 -8.62 29.02
C ALA A 392 -26.57 -7.33 29.09
N GLY A 393 -25.94 -6.20 28.76
CA GLY A 393 -26.67 -5.00 28.35
C GLY A 393 -27.51 -5.24 27.08
N GLY A 394 -28.37 -4.29 26.73
CA GLY A 394 -29.34 -4.46 25.64
C GLY A 394 -28.77 -4.47 24.21
N SER A 395 -27.47 -4.22 24.02
CA SER A 395 -26.87 -4.16 22.67
C SER A 395 -26.57 -5.56 22.12
N GLN A 396 -26.64 -5.76 20.79
CA GLN A 396 -26.27 -7.04 20.18
C GLN A 396 -24.83 -7.44 20.53
N LYS A 397 -23.90 -6.47 20.56
CA LYS A 397 -22.50 -6.73 20.90
C LYS A 397 -22.32 -7.16 22.37
N SER A 398 -23.17 -6.69 23.29
CA SER A 398 -23.23 -7.20 24.68
C SER A 398 -23.69 -8.65 24.72
N ILE A 399 -24.70 -9.00 23.93
CA ILE A 399 -25.24 -10.38 23.85
C ILE A 399 -24.19 -11.33 23.28
N ASP A 400 -23.51 -10.94 22.20
CA ASP A 400 -22.44 -11.72 21.58
C ASP A 400 -21.26 -11.91 22.55
N LEU A 401 -20.84 -10.85 23.25
CA LEU A 401 -19.84 -10.92 24.32
C LEU A 401 -20.23 -11.90 25.42
N ALA A 402 -21.48 -11.83 25.88
CA ALA A 402 -21.98 -12.70 26.93
C ALA A 402 -21.98 -14.17 26.51
N HIS A 403 -22.42 -14.48 25.29
CA HIS A 403 -22.38 -15.85 24.76
C HIS A 403 -20.95 -16.36 24.61
N ASN A 404 -20.03 -15.54 24.11
CA ASN A 404 -18.63 -15.93 23.96
C ASN A 404 -17.97 -16.25 25.31
N ILE A 405 -18.20 -15.43 26.33
CA ILE A 405 -17.69 -15.69 27.69
C ILE A 405 -18.35 -16.94 28.29
N LEU A 406 -19.68 -17.04 28.24
CA LEU A 406 -20.44 -18.16 28.80
C LEU A 406 -19.99 -19.50 28.20
N ASN A 407 -19.84 -19.57 26.87
CA ASN A 407 -19.42 -20.80 26.19
C ASN A 407 -18.01 -21.24 26.63
N ASN A 408 -17.08 -20.29 26.80
CA ASN A 408 -15.74 -20.60 27.30
C ASN A 408 -15.77 -21.06 28.77
N MET A 409 -16.62 -20.47 29.61
CA MET A 409 -16.80 -20.90 31.01
C MET A 409 -17.42 -22.29 31.11
N VAL A 410 -18.43 -22.59 30.29
CA VAL A 410 -19.06 -23.92 30.21
C VAL A 410 -18.07 -24.98 29.76
N ALA A 411 -17.13 -24.65 28.87
CA ALA A 411 -16.06 -25.54 28.45
C ALA A 411 -15.10 -25.93 29.60
N LEU A 412 -15.05 -25.17 30.69
CA LEU A 412 -14.33 -25.54 31.92
C LEU A 412 -15.10 -26.53 32.79
N GLY A 413 -16.34 -26.89 32.42
CA GLY A 413 -17.18 -27.85 33.12
C GLY A 413 -18.18 -27.23 34.10
N TYR A 414 -18.34 -25.92 34.12
CA TYR A 414 -19.42 -25.26 34.86
C TYR A 414 -20.78 -25.51 34.18
N ARG A 415 -21.83 -25.69 34.99
CA ARG A 415 -23.19 -25.83 34.48
C ARG A 415 -23.60 -24.55 33.73
N ASN A 416 -24.11 -24.70 32.51
CA ASN A 416 -24.62 -23.58 31.73
C ASN A 416 -25.97 -23.09 32.29
N ARG A 417 -26.04 -21.84 32.73
CA ARG A 417 -27.28 -21.19 33.19
C ARG A 417 -27.78 -20.09 32.25
N GLY A 418 -27.12 -19.91 31.11
CA GLY A 418 -27.57 -19.03 30.04
C GLY A 418 -27.07 -17.59 30.14
N VAL A 419 -27.35 -16.83 29.07
CA VAL A 419 -27.21 -15.38 29.02
C VAL A 419 -28.54 -14.75 29.45
N LYS A 420 -28.48 -13.73 30.31
CA LYS A 420 -29.63 -12.93 30.74
C LYS A 420 -29.49 -11.53 30.19
N VAL A 421 -30.51 -10.99 29.54
CA VAL A 421 -30.44 -9.65 28.93
C VAL A 421 -31.19 -8.66 29.81
N GLN A 422 -30.57 -7.52 30.11
CA GLN A 422 -31.20 -6.44 30.86
C GLN A 422 -32.54 -6.00 30.25
N GLY A 423 -33.46 -5.58 31.11
CA GLY A 423 -34.78 -5.10 30.68
C GLY A 423 -35.78 -6.20 30.32
N VAL A 424 -35.34 -7.45 30.23
CA VAL A 424 -36.22 -8.62 30.28
C VAL A 424 -36.66 -8.80 31.74
N ASP A 425 -37.97 -8.89 31.98
CA ASP A 425 -38.60 -9.05 33.30
C ASP A 425 -38.34 -7.92 34.32
N GLY A 426 -37.98 -6.71 33.86
CA GLY A 426 -37.84 -5.52 34.70
C GLY A 426 -36.58 -5.47 35.58
N GLN A 427 -35.64 -6.41 35.39
CA GLN A 427 -34.38 -6.44 36.14
C GLN A 427 -33.31 -5.57 35.46
N HIS A 428 -32.68 -4.72 36.27
CA HIS A 428 -31.69 -3.74 35.82
C HIS A 428 -30.48 -3.69 36.75
N LEU A 429 -29.34 -4.18 36.26
CA LEU A 429 -28.04 -4.03 36.93
C LEU A 429 -27.43 -2.65 36.65
N TYR A 430 -27.08 -1.91 37.69
CA TYR A 430 -26.67 -0.50 37.56
C TYR A 430 -25.54 -0.27 36.54
N VAL A 431 -24.46 -1.04 36.63
CA VAL A 431 -23.28 -0.86 35.76
C VAL A 431 -23.62 -1.07 34.29
N LEU A 432 -24.44 -2.08 33.96
CA LEU A 432 -24.82 -2.37 32.58
C LEU A 432 -25.76 -1.31 31.99
N ASN A 433 -26.56 -0.64 32.86
CA ASN A 433 -27.48 0.42 32.45
C ASN A 433 -26.78 1.77 32.20
N ASN A 434 -25.67 2.05 32.89
CA ASN A 434 -25.08 3.39 32.94
C ASN A 434 -23.73 3.50 32.20
N THR A 435 -23.11 2.38 31.81
CA THR A 435 -21.99 2.39 30.88
C THR A 435 -22.44 2.69 29.45
N VAL A 436 -21.66 3.46 28.69
CA VAL A 436 -22.03 3.88 27.31
C VAL A 436 -21.53 2.94 26.22
N MET A 437 -20.72 1.93 26.57
CA MET A 437 -20.21 0.90 25.66
C MET A 437 -20.90 -0.46 25.92
N PRO A 438 -20.78 -1.44 25.01
CA PRO A 438 -21.31 -2.78 25.26
C PRO A 438 -20.77 -3.39 26.55
N ALA A 439 -21.67 -3.72 27.45
CA ALA A 439 -21.37 -4.17 28.79
C ALA A 439 -21.91 -5.58 29.10
N VAL A 440 -21.19 -6.33 29.92
CA VAL A 440 -21.63 -7.59 30.52
C VAL A 440 -21.22 -7.69 31.99
N LEU A 441 -21.96 -8.47 32.77
CA LEU A 441 -21.61 -8.89 34.13
C LEU A 441 -21.58 -10.42 34.18
N VAL A 442 -20.45 -10.98 34.58
CA VAL A 442 -20.15 -12.41 34.56
C VAL A 442 -20.30 -12.95 35.98
N GLU A 443 -21.34 -13.76 36.19
CA GLU A 443 -21.43 -14.60 37.38
C GLU A 443 -20.63 -15.87 37.12
N THR A 444 -19.38 -15.86 37.59
CA THR A 444 -18.39 -16.87 37.21
C THR A 444 -18.80 -18.28 37.64
N PHE A 445 -19.27 -18.45 38.88
CA PHE A 445 -19.80 -19.68 39.46
C PHE A 445 -20.50 -19.38 40.79
N PHE A 446 -21.08 -20.39 41.47
CA PHE A 446 -21.66 -20.23 42.82
C PHE A 446 -20.64 -20.46 43.93
N LEU A 447 -20.33 -19.44 44.73
CA LEU A 447 -19.29 -19.50 45.78
C LEU A 447 -19.71 -20.29 47.03
N ASP A 448 -20.98 -20.67 47.14
CA ASP A 448 -21.54 -21.55 48.16
C ASP A 448 -21.71 -23.00 47.69
N SER A 449 -21.38 -23.30 46.42
CA SER A 449 -21.41 -24.63 45.85
C SER A 449 -20.06 -25.34 45.98
N GLN A 450 -20.02 -26.43 46.76
CA GLN A 450 -18.81 -27.25 46.87
C GLN A 450 -18.38 -27.82 45.51
N SER A 451 -19.33 -28.14 44.63
CA SER A 451 -19.06 -28.65 43.28
C SER A 451 -18.34 -27.61 42.42
N ASP A 452 -18.79 -26.35 42.46
CA ASP A 452 -18.18 -25.27 41.71
C ASP A 452 -16.83 -24.86 42.30
N MET A 453 -16.74 -24.80 43.64
CA MET A 453 -15.49 -24.54 44.35
C MET A 453 -14.41 -25.60 44.08
N ASN A 454 -14.78 -26.87 43.95
CA ASN A 454 -13.83 -27.92 43.55
C ASN A 454 -13.26 -27.70 42.13
N ARG A 455 -13.98 -26.97 41.27
CA ARG A 455 -13.51 -26.60 39.92
C ARG A 455 -12.82 -25.24 39.88
N TYR A 456 -12.92 -24.46 40.96
CA TYR A 456 -12.40 -23.10 41.00
C TYR A 456 -10.91 -23.07 40.69
N ASN A 457 -10.59 -22.41 39.58
CA ASN A 457 -9.23 -22.13 39.18
C ASN A 457 -9.20 -20.73 38.55
N PRO A 458 -8.67 -19.71 39.25
CA PRO A 458 -8.74 -18.33 38.79
C PRO A 458 -7.95 -18.11 37.49
N GLU A 459 -6.93 -18.92 37.20
CA GLU A 459 -6.19 -18.86 35.94
C GLU A 459 -7.03 -19.36 34.76
N ALA A 460 -7.72 -20.49 34.93
CA ALA A 460 -8.58 -21.07 33.91
C ALA A 460 -9.80 -20.17 33.63
N ILE A 461 -10.45 -19.67 34.69
CA ILE A 461 -11.58 -18.72 34.58
C ILE A 461 -11.13 -17.45 33.85
N ALA A 462 -10.00 -16.85 34.23
CA ALA A 462 -9.49 -15.66 33.57
C ALA A 462 -9.18 -15.91 32.08
N ASN A 463 -8.62 -17.07 31.72
CA ASN A 463 -8.42 -17.44 30.31
C ASN A 463 -9.75 -17.56 29.55
N ALA A 464 -10.77 -18.16 30.15
CA ALA A 464 -12.09 -18.29 29.53
C ALA A 464 -12.74 -16.92 29.28
N VAL A 465 -12.69 -16.01 30.26
CA VAL A 465 -13.20 -14.64 30.13
C VAL A 465 -12.42 -13.87 29.05
N VAL A 466 -11.08 -13.93 29.07
CA VAL A 466 -10.21 -13.25 28.08
C VAL A 466 -10.48 -13.77 26.67
N ASN A 467 -10.64 -15.07 26.49
CA ASN A 467 -10.97 -15.64 25.18
C ASN A 467 -12.33 -15.13 24.69
N GLY A 468 -13.32 -15.06 25.57
CA GLY A 468 -14.63 -14.48 25.26
C GLY A 468 -14.55 -13.02 24.82
N ILE A 469 -13.77 -12.20 25.54
CA ILE A 469 -13.52 -10.79 25.20
C ILE A 469 -12.83 -10.66 23.84
N VAL A 470 -11.73 -11.39 23.64
CA VAL A 470 -10.90 -11.30 22.43
C VAL A 470 -11.66 -11.78 21.20
N SER A 471 -12.55 -12.78 21.32
CA SER A 471 -13.38 -13.24 20.21
C SER A 471 -14.48 -12.24 19.80
N THR A 472 -14.81 -11.27 20.65
CA THR A 472 -15.83 -10.25 20.36
C THR A 472 -15.25 -8.94 19.83
N LEU A 473 -13.95 -8.68 20.08
CA LEU A 473 -13.21 -7.53 19.56
C LEU A 473 -12.74 -7.77 18.13
#